data_AF-A0A1P8K2Z9-F1
#
_entry.id   AF-A0A1P8K2Z9-F1
#
_cell.length_a   1.000
_cell.length_b   1.000
_cell.length_c   1.000
_cell.angle_alpha   90.00
_cell.angle_beta   90.00
_cell.angle_gamma   90.00
#
_symmetry.space_group_name_H-M   'P 1'
#
loop_
_entity.id
_entity.type
_entity.pdbx_description
1 polymer ?
#
loop_
_entity_poly.entity_id
_entity_poly.type
_entity_poly.pdbx_seq_one_letter_code
_entity_poly.pdbx_strand_id
1 'polypeptide(L)'
;MNNTKWNEIRLGVCALKGPHPRYRARSIKSGLIGAWDGEWFHHFYGRHEEDEWVEIAVVSPAQRAAVLAVLRRVHVPGVATDSGFKIFGYVEPGTPVDYL
;
A
#
# COMPACT_ATOMS: atom_id res chain seq x y z
N MET A 1 -8.15 -5.62 -12.12
CA MET A 1 -6.84 -6.06 -12.64
C MET A 1 -5.88 -5.91 -11.47
N ASN A 2 -5.52 -7.00 -10.78
CA ASN A 2 -4.68 -6.92 -9.58
C ASN A 2 -3.30 -7.52 -9.83
N ASN A 3 -2.50 -6.77 -10.59
CA ASN A 3 -1.08 -7.01 -10.78
C ASN A 3 -0.26 -5.93 -10.07
N THR A 4 -0.77 -5.43 -8.95
CA THR A 4 -0.02 -4.52 -8.11
C THR A 4 1.07 -5.34 -7.44
N LYS A 5 2.31 -4.86 -7.54
CA LYS A 5 3.54 -5.53 -7.08
C LYS A 5 3.62 -5.55 -5.55
N TRP A 6 2.67 -6.25 -4.92
CA TRP A 6 2.43 -6.22 -3.47
C TRP A 6 3.62 -6.77 -2.69
N ASN A 7 4.26 -7.82 -3.19
CA ASN A 7 5.42 -8.40 -2.53
C ASN A 7 6.62 -7.44 -2.59
N GLU A 8 6.78 -6.68 -3.66
CA GLU A 8 7.83 -5.68 -3.81
C GLU A 8 7.59 -4.47 -2.90
N ILE A 9 6.33 -4.04 -2.72
CA ILE A 9 5.96 -3.05 -1.69
C ILE A 9 6.35 -3.59 -0.31
N ARG A 10 5.92 -4.82 0.03
CA ARG A 10 6.19 -5.47 1.31
C ARG A 10 7.68 -5.52 1.62
N LEU A 11 8.48 -6.05 0.69
CA LEU A 11 9.93 -6.14 0.84
C LEU A 11 10.59 -4.77 0.95
N GLY A 12 10.10 -3.79 0.18
CA GLY A 12 10.58 -2.42 0.26
C GLY A 12 10.30 -1.75 1.60
N VAL A 13 9.10 -1.97 2.17
CA VAL A 13 8.73 -1.45 3.50
C VAL A 13 9.48 -2.17 4.62
N CYS A 14 9.62 -3.50 4.56
CA CYS A 14 10.42 -4.27 5.53
C CYS A 14 11.90 -3.87 5.54
N ALA A 15 12.41 -3.31 4.44
CA ALA A 15 13.79 -2.83 4.35
C ALA A 15 13.99 -1.39 4.89
N LEU A 16 12.92 -0.70 5.29
CA LEU A 16 13.02 0.64 5.87
C LEU A 16 13.68 0.59 7.24
N LYS A 17 14.47 1.61 7.55
CA LYS A 17 15.03 1.80 8.89
C LYS A 17 14.03 2.56 9.77
N GLY A 18 13.87 2.12 11.02
CA GLY A 18 12.99 2.76 11.99
C GLY A 18 11.61 2.09 12.08
N PRO A 19 10.61 2.76 12.69
CA PRO A 19 9.28 2.18 12.82
C PRO A 19 8.66 1.97 11.43
N HIS A 20 8.03 0.82 11.23
CA HIS A 20 7.29 0.56 10.00
C HIS A 20 6.00 1.40 9.97
N PRO A 21 5.57 1.85 8.78
CA PRO A 21 4.27 2.48 8.64
C PRO A 21 3.16 1.46 8.95
N ARG A 22 1.96 1.93 9.24
CA ARG A 22 0.80 1.04 9.37
C ARG A 22 0.10 0.90 8.02
N TYR A 23 -0.56 -0.21 7.77
CA TYR A 23 -1.41 -0.41 6.62
C TYR A 23 -2.80 -0.91 7.02
N ARG A 24 -3.75 -0.74 6.11
CA ARG A 24 -5.01 -1.48 6.11
C ARG A 24 -5.43 -1.72 4.66
N ALA A 25 -6.19 -2.78 4.43
CA ALA A 25 -6.68 -3.12 3.10
C ALA A 25 -8.21 -3.10 3.08
N ARG A 26 -8.78 -2.85 1.90
CA ARG A 26 -10.19 -3.12 1.62
C ARG A 26 -10.29 -4.23 0.59
N SER A 27 -11.16 -5.19 0.85
CA SER A 27 -11.43 -6.26 -0.11
C SER A 27 -12.50 -5.82 -1.11
N ILE A 28 -12.26 -6.06 -2.41
CA ILE A 28 -13.26 -5.84 -3.47
C ILE A 28 -14.43 -6.82 -3.36
N LYS A 29 -14.22 -7.99 -2.74
CA LYS A 29 -15.21 -9.07 -2.65
C LYS A 29 -16.19 -8.86 -1.50
N SER A 30 -15.68 -8.50 -0.32
CA SER A 30 -16.52 -8.29 0.86
C SER A 30 -16.87 -6.82 1.10
N GLY A 31 -16.12 -5.89 0.49
CA GLY A 31 -16.23 -4.45 0.76
C GLY A 31 -15.71 -4.02 2.14
N LEU A 32 -15.30 -4.97 2.99
CA LEU A 32 -14.84 -4.72 4.35
C LEU A 32 -13.45 -4.10 4.36
N ILE A 33 -13.23 -3.23 5.34
CA ILE A 33 -11.95 -2.57 5.59
C ILE A 33 -11.32 -3.20 6.83
N GLY A 34 -10.09 -3.70 6.69
CA GLY A 34 -9.32 -4.24 7.80
C GLY A 34 -8.93 -3.18 8.83
N ALA A 35 -8.62 -3.64 10.05
CA ALA A 35 -7.98 -2.79 11.04
C ALA A 35 -6.57 -2.38 10.59
N TRP A 36 -6.06 -1.29 11.16
CA TRP A 36 -4.69 -0.86 10.91
C TRP A 36 -3.68 -1.82 11.55
N ASP A 37 -2.77 -2.36 10.76
CA ASP A 37 -1.68 -3.26 11.17
C ASP A 37 -0.31 -2.63 10.87
N GLY A 38 0.71 -2.94 11.66
CA GLY A 38 2.09 -2.49 11.44
C GLY A 38 3.07 -3.62 11.13
N GLU A 39 2.61 -4.88 11.13
CA GLU A 39 3.44 -6.04 10.88
C GLU A 39 3.43 -6.38 9.38
N TRP A 40 4.52 -6.05 8.69
CA TRP A 40 4.61 -6.23 7.23
C TRP A 40 5.19 -7.58 6.82
N PHE A 41 6.01 -8.21 7.67
CA PHE A 41 6.77 -9.36 7.21
C PHE A 41 5.91 -10.63 7.13
N HIS A 42 5.06 -10.84 8.13
CA HIS A 42 4.16 -11.99 8.27
C HIS A 42 2.70 -11.66 7.95
N HIS A 43 2.14 -10.54 8.44
CA HIS A 43 0.70 -10.25 8.28
C HIS A 43 0.36 -9.67 6.91
N PHE A 44 1.28 -8.94 6.28
CA PHE A 44 1.14 -8.51 4.88
C PHE A 44 1.64 -9.59 3.90
N TYR A 45 2.11 -10.74 4.36
CA TYR A 45 2.55 -11.80 3.45
C TYR A 45 1.35 -12.62 2.98
N GLY A 46 1.22 -12.81 1.67
CA GLY A 46 0.24 -13.73 1.10
C GLY A 46 -0.41 -13.21 -0.18
N ARG A 47 -1.62 -13.71 -0.44
CA ARG A 47 -2.40 -13.34 -1.63
C ARG A 47 -3.20 -12.08 -1.34
N HIS A 48 -2.89 -11.04 -2.10
CA HIS A 48 -3.61 -9.77 -2.11
C HIS A 48 -4.60 -9.69 -3.29
N GLU A 49 -4.92 -10.81 -3.93
CA GLU A 49 -5.70 -10.89 -5.18
C GLU A 49 -7.07 -10.21 -5.08
N GLU A 50 -7.64 -10.14 -3.89
CA GLU A 50 -8.94 -9.53 -3.62
C GLU A 50 -8.84 -8.11 -3.05
N ASP A 51 -7.64 -7.56 -2.85
CA ASP A 51 -7.47 -6.22 -2.29
C ASP A 51 -7.81 -5.16 -3.34
N GLU A 52 -8.91 -4.44 -3.09
CA GLU A 52 -9.33 -3.27 -3.87
C GLU A 52 -8.27 -2.16 -3.75
N TRP A 53 -7.84 -1.90 -2.52
CA TRP A 53 -6.76 -0.97 -2.22
C TRP A 53 -6.10 -1.30 -0.90
N VAL A 54 -4.85 -0.85 -0.75
CA VAL A 54 -4.08 -0.82 0.48
C VAL A 54 -3.75 0.63 0.81
N GLU A 55 -4.14 1.07 2.00
CA GLU A 55 -3.77 2.39 2.53
C GLU A 55 -2.62 2.24 3.50
N ILE A 56 -1.61 3.10 3.36
CA ILE A 56 -0.41 3.16 4.21
C ILE A 56 -0.45 4.48 4.97
N ALA A 57 -0.50 4.40 6.31
CA ALA A 57 -0.41 5.54 7.20
C ALA A 57 1.04 5.73 7.67
N VAL A 58 1.51 6.98 7.58
CA VAL A 58 2.83 7.40 8.02
C VAL A 58 2.73 8.38 9.20
N VAL A 59 3.72 8.35 10.09
CA VAL A 59 3.71 9.12 11.35
C VAL A 59 4.73 10.26 11.38
N SER A 60 5.59 10.35 10.36
CA SER A 60 6.58 11.43 10.26
C SER A 60 6.92 11.78 8.81
N PRO A 61 7.41 13.01 8.54
CA PRO A 61 7.88 13.39 7.22
C PRO A 61 8.99 12.50 6.68
N ALA A 62 9.91 12.06 7.55
CA ALA A 62 11.00 11.16 7.18
C ALA A 62 10.46 9.78 6.74
N GLN A 63 9.51 9.22 7.49
CA GLN A 63 8.86 7.96 7.11
C GLN A 63 8.06 8.13 5.81
N ARG A 64 7.36 9.25 5.63
CA ARG A 64 6.64 9.57 4.39
C ARG A 64 7.55 9.57 3.17
N ALA A 65 8.70 10.24 3.26
CA ALA A 65 9.68 10.28 2.18
C ALA A 65 10.25 8.89 1.87
N ALA A 66 10.53 8.09 2.90
CA ALA A 66 11.06 6.74 2.74
C ALA A 66 10.04 5.78 2.07
N VAL A 67 8.78 5.82 2.50
CA VAL A 67 7.70 5.04 1.88
C VAL A 67 7.48 5.49 0.44
N LEU A 68 7.45 6.80 0.16
CA LEU A 68 7.30 7.31 -1.21
C LEU A 68 8.42 6.82 -2.14
N ALA A 69 9.66 6.78 -1.65
CA ALA A 69 10.79 6.27 -2.43
C ALA A 69 10.62 4.78 -2.77
N VAL A 70 10.06 3.98 -1.84
CA VAL A 70 9.72 2.58 -2.10
C VAL A 70 8.64 2.48 -3.18
N LEU A 71 7.52 3.20 -3.02
CA LEU A 71 6.40 3.15 -3.97
C LEU A 71 6.85 3.55 -5.38
N ARG A 72 7.61 4.66 -5.50
CA ARG A 72 8.22 5.13 -6.76
C ARG A 72 9.12 4.12 -7.44
N ARG A 73 9.95 3.43 -6.66
CA ARG A 73 10.83 2.39 -7.19
C ARG A 73 10.06 1.19 -7.73
N VAL A 74 8.95 0.84 -7.07
CA VAL A 74 8.11 -0.30 -7.48
C VAL A 74 7.22 0.09 -8.68
N HIS A 75 6.88 1.38 -8.77
CA HIS A 75 6.01 2.00 -9.77
C HIS A 75 4.60 1.42 -9.71
N VAL A 76 3.79 1.97 -8.80
CA VAL A 76 2.48 1.38 -8.44
C VAL A 76 1.33 2.36 -8.63
N PRO A 77 0.15 1.88 -9.03
CA PRO A 77 -1.03 2.72 -9.11
C PRO A 77 -1.43 3.22 -7.73
N GLY A 78 -1.48 4.53 -7.53
CA GLY A 78 -1.77 5.07 -6.22
C GLY A 78 -1.72 6.59 -6.14
N VAL A 79 -2.15 7.10 -5.00
CA VAL A 79 -2.19 8.54 -4.71
C VAL A 79 -1.63 8.80 -3.33
N ALA A 80 -1.06 10.00 -3.15
CA ALA A 80 -0.78 10.52 -1.83
C ALA A 80 -2.08 10.91 -1.12
N THR A 81 -2.14 10.66 0.18
CA THR A 81 -3.21 11.15 1.06
C THR A 81 -2.61 12.05 2.13
N ASP A 82 -3.47 12.71 2.92
CA ASP A 82 -3.03 13.51 4.06
C ASP A 82 -2.29 12.65 5.11
N SER A 83 -2.71 11.39 5.26
CA SER A 83 -2.18 10.42 6.23
C SER A 83 -1.03 9.56 5.69
N GLY A 84 -0.74 9.59 4.39
CA GLY A 84 0.26 8.75 3.75
C GLY A 84 -0.05 8.49 2.27
N PHE A 85 -0.41 7.24 1.93
CA PHE A 85 -0.61 6.81 0.55
C PHE A 85 -1.75 5.79 0.43
N LYS A 86 -2.44 5.79 -0.70
CA LYS A 86 -3.39 4.75 -1.08
C LYS A 86 -2.97 4.11 -2.40
N ILE A 87 -2.76 2.80 -2.38
CA ILE A 87 -2.30 2.00 -3.50
C ILE A 87 -3.48 1.16 -3.98
N PHE A 88 -3.76 1.16 -5.27
CA PHE A 88 -4.91 0.47 -5.84
C PHE A 88 -4.54 -0.92 -6.33
N GLY A 89 -5.30 -1.94 -5.95
CA GLY A 89 -5.30 -3.26 -6.59
C GLY A 89 -6.38 -3.39 -7.65
N TYR A 90 -7.47 -2.63 -7.51
CA TYR A 90 -8.51 -2.50 -8.50
C TYR A 90 -8.98 -1.05 -8.60
N VAL A 91 -9.31 -0.64 -9.81
CA VAL A 91 -9.95 0.63 -10.11
C VAL A 91 -11.09 0.39 -11.09
N GLU A 92 -12.12 1.24 -11.04
CA GLU A 92 -13.22 1.15 -11.99
C GLU A 92 -12.71 1.44 -13.42
N PRO A 93 -13.17 0.70 -14.43
CA PRO A 93 -12.80 0.96 -15.82
C PRO A 93 -13.04 2.42 -16.22
N GLY A 94 -12.05 3.05 -16.84
CA GLY A 94 -12.12 4.46 -17.23
C GLY A 94 -11.73 5.45 -16.12
N THR A 95 -11.46 4.99 -14.91
CA THR A 95 -10.86 5.84 -13.86
C THR A 95 -9.41 6.16 -14.22
N PRO A 96 -9.03 7.44 -14.36
CA PRO A 96 -7.63 7.80 -14.49
C PRO A 96 -6.88 7.48 -13.20
N VAL A 97 -5.73 6.82 -13.31
CA VAL A 97 -4.91 6.42 -12.17
C VAL A 97 -3.51 6.98 -12.31
N ASP A 98 -3.11 7.75 -11.31
CA ASP A 98 -1.72 8.18 -11.16
C ASP A 98 -0.85 7.02 -10.67
N TYR A 99 0.43 7.09 -11.00
CA TYR A 99 1.42 6.13 -10.53
C TYR A 99 2.38 6.84 -9.59
N LEU A 100 2.56 6.23 -8.42
CA LEU A 100 3.60 6.60 -7.48
C LEU A 100 4.90 5.93 -7.89
#